data_AF-A0A7S2P788-F1
#
_entry.id   AF-A0A7S2P788-F1
#
_cell.length_a   1.000
_cell.length_b   1.000
_cell.length_c   1.000
_cell.angle_alpha   90.00
_cell.angle_beta   90.00
_cell.angle_gamma   90.00
#
_symmetry.space_group_name_H-M   'P 1'
#
loop_
_entity.id
_entity.type
_entity.pdbx_description
1 polymer ?
#
loop_
_entity_poly.entity_id
_entity_poly.type
_entity_poly.pdbx_seq_one_letter_code
_entity_poly.pdbx_strand_id
1 'polypeptide(L)'
;MEADGKSTLKSEKIKVDKSDERFRVSVDAYLVNMTQEDSICVDYQTKKGKGEQCWKGSQDAQWTTNTFEFEDKDAKALKFRLRLDSKSKDSALLVAAFKVETSE
;
A
#
# COMPACT_ATOMS: atom_id res chain seq x y z
N MET A 1 26.28 6.04 -13.26
CA MET A 1 24.91 5.65 -13.65
C MET A 1 24.17 5.29 -12.37
N GLU A 2 23.31 6.18 -11.89
CA GLU A 2 22.48 5.91 -10.71
C GLU A 2 21.27 5.10 -11.15
N ALA A 3 21.13 3.89 -10.59
CA ALA A 3 19.92 3.11 -10.74
C ALA A 3 18.92 3.60 -9.70
N ASP A 4 17.97 4.45 -10.10
CA ASP A 4 16.77 4.74 -9.32
C ASP A 4 15.93 3.47 -9.25
N GLY A 5 16.14 2.67 -8.19
CA GLY A 5 15.40 1.44 -7.95
C GLY A 5 13.97 1.73 -7.49
N LYS A 6 13.01 1.84 -8.41
CA LYS A 6 11.58 1.81 -8.10
C LYS A 6 11.02 0.40 -8.22
N SER A 7 10.93 -0.32 -7.10
CA SER A 7 10.23 -1.60 -7.03
C SER A 7 8.72 -1.36 -6.90
N THR A 8 7.92 -1.89 -7.82
CA THR A 8 6.45 -1.77 -7.78
C THR A 8 5.81 -3.15 -7.79
N LEU A 9 5.12 -3.52 -6.72
CA LEU A 9 4.21 -4.67 -6.68
C LEU A 9 2.86 -4.25 -7.27
N LYS A 10 2.37 -4.98 -8.28
CA LYS A 10 1.05 -4.76 -8.90
C LYS A 10 0.22 -6.03 -8.74
N SER A 11 -1.00 -5.91 -8.20
CA SER A 11 -1.96 -7.01 -8.13
C SER A 11 -2.73 -7.18 -9.43
N GLU A 12 -3.23 -8.40 -9.67
CA GLU A 12 -4.24 -8.65 -10.71
C GLU A 12 -5.58 -8.00 -10.31
N LYS A 13 -6.41 -7.65 -11.31
CA LYS A 13 -7.71 -6.98 -11.07
C LYS A 13 -8.61 -7.83 -10.16
N ILE A 14 -8.96 -7.30 -9.00
CA ILE A 14 -9.95 -7.88 -8.09
C ILE A 14 -11.33 -7.33 -8.49
N LYS A 15 -12.30 -8.21 -8.73
CA LYS A 15 -13.71 -7.83 -8.85
C LYS A 15 -14.30 -7.76 -7.44
N VAL A 16 -14.80 -6.58 -7.07
CA VAL A 16 -15.50 -6.35 -5.81
C VAL A 16 -16.99 -6.45 -6.09
N ASP A 17 -17.71 -7.27 -5.32
CA ASP A 17 -19.16 -7.39 -5.46
C ASP A 17 -19.85 -6.11 -4.98
N LYS A 18 -20.97 -5.81 -5.62
CA LYS A 18 -21.51 -4.45 -5.80
C LYS A 18 -22.08 -3.77 -4.54
N SER A 19 -22.09 -4.43 -3.38
CA SER A 19 -22.71 -3.91 -2.14
C SER A 19 -21.76 -3.13 -1.24
N ASP A 20 -20.45 -3.33 -1.37
CA ASP A 20 -19.53 -2.86 -0.34
C ASP A 20 -18.85 -1.59 -0.87
N GLU A 21 -19.45 -0.43 -0.57
CA GLU A 21 -18.83 0.89 -0.82
C GLU A 21 -17.53 1.05 -0.01
N ARG A 22 -17.23 0.13 0.90
CA ARG A 22 -16.07 0.12 1.79
C ARG A 22 -15.22 -1.14 1.58
N PHE A 23 -13.90 -0.95 1.59
CA PHE A 23 -12.93 -2.03 1.53
C PHE A 23 -11.73 -1.71 2.41
N ARG A 24 -11.11 -2.77 2.90
CA ARG A 24 -9.97 -2.73 3.79
C ARG A 24 -8.74 -3.27 3.08
N VAL A 25 -7.62 -2.59 3.26
CA VAL A 25 -6.32 -3.01 2.74
C VAL A 25 -5.37 -3.23 3.91
N SER A 26 -4.81 -4.42 4.02
CA SER A 26 -3.81 -4.74 5.03
C SER A 26 -2.48 -5.09 4.37
N VAL A 27 -1.41 -4.47 4.86
CA VAL A 27 -0.03 -4.73 4.43
C VAL A 27 0.75 -5.25 5.61
N ASP A 28 1.27 -6.46 5.48
CA ASP A 28 2.21 -7.06 6.41
C ASP A 28 3.60 -7.01 5.79
N ALA A 29 4.51 -6.27 6.42
CA ALA A 29 5.83 -6.00 5.87
C ALA A 29 6.89 -5.83 6.94
N TYR A 30 8.13 -6.19 6.57
CA TYR A 30 9.32 -5.93 7.36
C TYR A 30 10.00 -4.66 6.84
N LEU A 31 10.21 -3.69 7.74
CA LEU A 31 10.89 -2.43 7.44
C LEU A 31 12.40 -2.61 7.63
N VAL A 32 13.20 -2.17 6.66
CA VAL A 32 14.67 -2.25 6.71
C VAL A 32 15.26 -0.86 6.50
N ASN A 33 16.13 -0.44 7.42
CA ASN A 33 16.89 0.82 7.37
C ASN A 33 16.04 2.08 7.13
N MET A 34 14.79 2.09 7.62
CA MET A 34 13.89 3.22 7.47
C MET A 34 14.02 4.22 8.62
N THR A 35 13.47 5.41 8.42
CA THR A 35 13.38 6.48 9.41
C THR A 35 11.97 7.04 9.47
N GLN A 36 11.70 7.91 10.45
CA GLN A 36 10.41 8.60 10.54
C GLN A 36 10.18 9.63 9.41
N GLU A 37 11.23 9.95 8.63
CA GLU A 37 11.08 10.78 7.43
C GLU A 37 10.57 9.97 6.24
N ASP A 38 10.87 8.67 6.20
CA ASP A 38 10.42 7.77 5.14
C ASP A 38 8.92 7.53 5.25
N SER A 39 8.26 7.45 4.09
CA SER A 39 6.82 7.24 4.02
C SER A 39 6.52 6.02 3.17
N ILE A 40 5.67 5.14 3.68
CA ILE A 40 5.14 4.01 2.93
C ILE A 40 3.67 4.31 2.67
N CYS A 41 3.24 4.19 1.42
CA CYS A 41 1.91 4.59 0.99
C CYS A 41 1.22 3.45 0.24
N VAL A 42 -0.05 3.25 0.53
CA VAL A 42 -0.97 2.47 -0.29
C VAL A 42 -1.89 3.43 -1.02
N ASP A 43 -1.85 3.40 -2.34
CA ASP A 43 -2.78 4.12 -3.20
C ASP A 43 -3.69 3.15 -3.96
N TYR A 44 -4.94 3.58 -4.16
CA TYR A 44 -5.89 2.88 -5.01
C TYR A 44 -6.42 3.80 -6.11
N GLN A 45 -6.83 3.18 -7.22
CA GLN A 45 -7.45 3.86 -8.35
C GLN A 45 -8.64 3.05 -8.86
N THR A 46 -9.77 3.74 -9.06
CA THR A 46 -10.94 3.23 -9.79
C THR A 46 -11.05 3.93 -11.15
N LYS A 47 -12.15 3.72 -11.89
CA LYS A 47 -12.40 4.47 -13.13
C LYS A 47 -12.66 5.95 -12.89
N LYS A 48 -13.13 6.34 -11.70
CA LYS A 48 -13.63 7.69 -11.41
C LYS A 48 -12.96 8.35 -10.20
N GLY A 49 -12.27 7.58 -9.37
CA GLY A 49 -11.70 8.03 -8.11
C GLY A 49 -10.30 7.47 -7.86
N LYS A 50 -9.65 8.05 -6.85
CA LYS A 50 -8.40 7.58 -6.28
C LYS A 50 -8.36 7.95 -4.81
N GLY A 51 -7.63 7.19 -4.01
CA GLY A 51 -7.31 7.53 -2.63
C GLY A 51 -5.94 7.03 -2.24
N GLU A 52 -5.40 7.58 -1.17
CA GLU A 52 -4.06 7.28 -0.67
C GLU A 52 -4.09 7.29 0.86
N GLN A 53 -3.43 6.32 1.46
CA GLN A 53 -3.10 6.30 2.88
C GLN A 53 -1.62 6.00 3.04
N CYS A 54 -0.97 6.72 3.95
CA CYS A 54 0.46 6.57 4.21
C CYS A 54 0.74 6.41 5.70
N TRP A 55 1.80 5.70 6.01
CA TRP A 55 2.38 5.62 7.35
C TRP A 55 3.88 5.88 7.30
N LYS A 56 4.44 6.23 8.46
CA LYS A 56 5.86 6.53 8.59
C LYS A 56 6.68 5.27 8.81
N GLY A 57 7.90 5.29 8.31
CA GLY A 57 8.91 4.29 8.63
C GLY A 57 9.29 4.32 10.11
N SER A 58 10.07 3.34 10.53
CA SER A 58 10.60 3.21 11.88
C SER A 58 12.10 3.01 11.83
N GLN A 59 12.82 3.58 12.81
CA GLN A 59 14.28 3.43 12.95
C GLN A 59 14.70 1.97 13.20
N ASP A 60 13.85 1.22 13.90
CA ASP A 60 14.11 -0.18 14.20
C ASP A 60 13.55 -1.08 13.08
N ALA A 61 14.40 -1.99 12.62
CA ALA A 61 14.01 -3.02 11.65
C ALA A 61 13.00 -3.97 12.30
N GLN A 62 11.75 -3.94 11.84
CA GLN A 62 10.65 -4.64 12.49
C GLN A 62 9.56 -5.07 11.51
N TRP A 63 8.85 -6.13 11.89
CA TRP A 63 7.59 -6.50 11.26
C TRP A 63 6.50 -5.51 11.67
N THR A 64 5.72 -5.05 10.71
CA THR A 64 4.57 -4.19 10.93
C THR A 64 3.40 -4.65 10.08
N THR A 65 2.21 -4.61 10.67
CA THR A 65 0.95 -4.79 9.94
C THR A 65 0.18 -3.48 10.00
N ASN A 66 -0.07 -2.90 8.83
CA ASN A 66 -0.88 -1.68 8.70
C ASN A 66 -2.15 -1.97 7.92
N THR A 67 -3.27 -1.48 8.44
CA THR A 67 -4.61 -1.74 7.89
C THR A 67 -5.31 -0.41 7.67
N PHE A 68 -5.79 -0.21 6.45
CA PHE A 68 -6.46 1.01 6.01
C PHE A 68 -7.85 0.68 5.50
N GLU A 69 -8.83 1.49 5.88
CA GLU A 69 -10.19 1.41 5.35
C GLU A 69 -10.40 2.54 4.35
N PHE A 70 -10.99 2.21 3.20
CA PHE A 70 -11.30 3.14 2.13
C PHE A 70 -12.77 3.03 1.78
N GLU A 71 -13.36 4.15 1.37
CA GLU A 71 -14.73 4.22 0.87
C GLU A 71 -14.72 4.78 -0.56
N ASP A 72 -15.25 4.01 -1.51
CA ASP A 72 -15.45 4.44 -2.90
C ASP A 72 -16.69 3.77 -3.50
N LYS A 73 -17.74 4.57 -3.76
CA LYS A 73 -19.02 4.12 -4.31
C LYS A 73 -18.94 3.51 -5.71
N ASP A 74 -17.82 3.70 -6.40
CA ASP A 74 -17.55 3.19 -7.74
C ASP A 74 -16.44 2.11 -7.74
N ALA A 75 -16.16 1.46 -6.60
CA ALA A 75 -15.14 0.42 -6.38
C ALA A 75 -15.30 -0.89 -7.18
N LYS A 76 -16.06 -0.92 -8.28
CA LYS A 76 -16.30 -2.11 -9.12
C LYS A 76 -15.03 -2.72 -9.73
N ALA A 77 -13.97 -1.93 -9.84
CA ALA A 77 -12.66 -2.37 -10.29
C ALA A 77 -11.58 -1.50 -9.62
N LEU A 78 -10.80 -2.12 -8.74
CA LEU A 78 -9.73 -1.46 -8.00
C LEU A 78 -8.37 -1.84 -8.59
N LYS A 79 -7.47 -0.86 -8.63
CA LYS A 79 -6.03 -1.07 -8.82
C LYS A 79 -5.34 -0.51 -7.59
N PHE A 80 -4.42 -1.28 -7.02
CA PHE A 80 -3.63 -0.85 -5.88
C PHE A 80 -2.17 -0.68 -6.26
N ARG A 81 -1.49 0.20 -5.54
CA ARG A 81 -0.04 0.34 -5.56
C ARG A 81 0.46 0.55 -4.13
N LEU A 82 1.50 -0.18 -3.78
CA LEU A 82 2.30 0.05 -2.59
C LEU A 82 3.57 0.79 -3.01
N ARG A 83 3.89 1.87 -2.32
CA ARG A 83 5.00 2.77 -2.64
C ARG A 83 5.83 3.07 -1.39
N LEU A 84 7.15 3.03 -1.54
CA LEU A 84 8.10 3.54 -0.56
C LEU A 84 8.67 4.86 -1.09
N ASP A 85 8.46 5.95 -0.35
CA ASP A 85 9.10 7.24 -0.57
C ASP A 85 10.20 7.39 0.48
N SER A 86 11.44 7.11 0.09
CA SER A 86 12.63 7.26 0.93
C SER A 86 13.68 8.13 0.25
N LYS A 87 14.47 8.84 1.06
CA LYS A 87 15.67 9.55 0.61
C LYS A 87 16.93 8.69 0.73
N SER A 88 16.87 7.58 1.47
CA SER A 88 17.98 6.66 1.64
C SER A 88 17.93 5.57 0.56
N LYS A 89 19.10 5.24 -0.01
CA LYS A 89 19.23 4.15 -0.98
C LYS A 89 19.21 2.76 -0.34
N ASP A 90 19.39 2.70 0.98
CA ASP A 90 19.46 1.45 1.74
C ASP A 90 18.11 1.08 2.39
N SER A 91 17.11 1.95 2.29
CA SER A 91 15.76 1.70 2.79
C SER A 91 15.05 0.67 1.93
N ALA A 92 14.52 -0.37 2.56
CA ALA A 92 13.80 -1.43 1.86
C ALA A 92 12.56 -1.89 2.63
N LEU A 93 11.56 -2.33 1.86
CA LEU A 93 10.31 -2.88 2.34
C LEU A 93 10.18 -4.32 1.86
N LEU A 94 10.17 -5.30 2.76
CA LEU A 94 9.93 -6.71 2.44
C LEU A 94 8.47 -7.04 2.74
N VAL A 95 7.68 -7.31 1.70
CA VAL A 95 6.23 -7.54 1.85
C VAL A 95 5.96 -9.02 2.02
N ALA A 96 5.39 -9.41 3.16
CA ALA A 96 4.92 -10.78 3.38
C ALA A 96 3.50 -10.99 2.86
N ALA A 97 2.61 -10.03 3.09
CA ALA A 97 1.23 -10.09 2.62
C ALA A 97 0.67 -8.71 2.24
N PHE A 98 -0.14 -8.70 1.19
CA PHE A 98 -0.98 -7.57 0.81
C PHE A 98 -2.39 -8.10 0.61
N LYS A 99 -3.30 -7.76 1.52
CA LYS A 99 -4.67 -8.28 1.55
C LYS A 99 -5.66 -7.16 1.26
N VAL A 100 -6.69 -7.49 0.48
CA VAL A 100 -7.82 -6.62 0.22
C VAL A 100 -9.07 -7.38 0.60
N GLU A 101 -9.85 -6.84 1.52
CA GLU A 101 -11.07 -7.42 2.04
C GLU A 101 -12.20 -6.43 1.82
N THR A 102 -13.36 -6.89 1.34
CA THR A 102 -14.55 -6.06 1.27
C THR A 102 -15.25 -6.17 2.63
N SER A 103 -15.77 -5.07 3.14
CA SER A 103 -16.54 -5.09 4.39
C SER A 103 -18.00 -5.32 4.07
N GLU A 104 -18.54 -6.46 4.53
CA GLU A 104 -19.98 -6.80 4.49
C GLU A 104 -20.88 -5.71 5.10
#